data_AF-W7SAF5-F1
#
_entry.id   AF-W7SAF5-F1
#
_cell.length_a   1.000
_cell.length_b   1.000
_cell.length_c   1.000
_cell.angle_alpha   90.00
_cell.angle_beta   90.00
_cell.angle_gamma   90.00
#
_symmetry.space_group_name_H-M   'P 1'
#
loop_
_entity.id
_entity.type
_entity.pdbx_description
1 polymer ?
#
loop_
_entity_poly.entity_id
_entity_poly.type
_entity_poly.pdbx_seq_one_letter_code
_entity_poly.pdbx_strand_id
1 'polypeptide(L)'
;MVTEQGVVTKVVASDCGGGAGNGGGAKQCEAVTVQLDNRQNITEPMPIEPSTPRFTVGDKVVLGYNGGDPNDPGSYQLQDFQRGFPLALLGVLFAAAVLILGRMQGLKALGALVLTFVVIVLFVLPAMAAGKDPLSVGVVGAAVIMFIVLYLTHGLSARTSTAVVGTLVSLGLIGVLGWLFSVVANLTGLDEDTANLISVLGHGIDARGLLLAGIVIGSVGVLDDVTVTQTSAVWELRRANPKLGWRDLYAAGLRIGRDHMSSSVNTLVMAYAGAGLPLLLAYAASGRGLTDLLTAETVAQEIVRTLVGSIGLVASVPITTFLAAKIAMQETVDEPAVAEPEVPEPEPSKAKTEEPEQPVRRKRVNPDDMPTERFEGVRPRVQNPPGAEQHQPTQALRRPQPPRQQPPEQQPHRQPPEQHTQVAPRRGQLPPPPDRRQPPPGQ
;
A
#
# COMPACT_ATOMS: atom_id res chain seq x y z
N MET A 1 11.09 27.60 18.85
CA MET A 1 12.50 27.19 18.94
C MET A 1 13.07 27.25 17.55
N VAL A 2 14.20 27.93 17.33
CA VAL A 2 14.87 27.96 16.01
C VAL A 2 15.81 26.77 15.96
N THR A 3 15.89 26.07 14.83
CA THR A 3 16.82 24.96 14.64
C THR A 3 18.03 25.39 13.83
N GLU A 4 19.19 24.87 14.19
CA GLU A 4 20.49 25.17 13.60
C GLU A 4 21.17 23.88 13.17
N GLN A 5 21.98 23.95 12.10
CA GLN A 5 22.70 22.80 11.57
C GLN A 5 24.15 22.81 12.08
N GLY A 6 24.66 21.62 12.40
CA GLY A 6 26.05 21.46 12.79
C GLY A 6 26.60 20.08 12.45
N VAL A 7 27.91 19.94 12.65
CA VAL A 7 28.66 18.68 12.42
C VAL A 7 29.42 18.31 13.68
N VAL A 8 29.30 17.06 14.10
CA VAL A 8 30.06 16.52 15.23
C VAL A 8 31.54 16.46 14.84
N THR A 9 32.40 17.19 15.55
CA THR A 9 33.86 17.25 15.30
C THR A 9 34.66 16.45 16.31
N LYS A 10 34.10 16.19 17.49
CA LYS A 10 34.76 15.43 18.54
C LYS A 10 33.74 14.71 19.41
N VAL A 11 34.06 13.47 19.80
CA VAL A 11 33.30 12.71 20.80
C VAL A 11 34.32 12.11 21.75
N VAL A 12 34.21 12.43 23.04
CA VAL A 12 35.16 11.97 24.07
C VAL A 12 34.40 11.47 25.28
N ALA A 13 34.83 10.36 25.86
CA ALA A 13 34.33 9.95 27.17
C ALA A 13 34.55 11.09 28.19
N SER A 14 33.50 11.41 28.93
CA SER A 14 33.48 12.47 29.94
C SER A 14 32.60 12.05 31.11
N ASP A 15 32.82 12.64 32.27
CA ASP A 15 31.87 12.52 33.36
C ASP A 15 30.65 13.41 33.07
N CYS A 16 29.45 12.93 33.38
CA CYS A 16 28.25 13.75 33.34
C CYS A 16 28.39 14.86 34.39
N GLY A 17 28.95 16.00 34.01
CA GLY A 17 29.25 17.09 34.93
C GLY A 17 27.98 17.59 35.63
N GLY A 18 27.96 17.52 36.97
CA GLY A 18 27.06 18.34 37.78
C GLY A 18 26.63 17.74 39.13
N GLY A 19 27.25 18.23 40.22
CA GLY A 19 26.62 18.35 41.53
C GLY A 19 26.38 17.05 42.31
N ALA A 20 26.86 17.04 43.56
CA ALA A 20 26.54 16.02 44.55
C ALA A 20 25.02 15.93 44.79
N GLY A 21 24.35 15.05 44.05
CA GLY A 21 23.01 14.56 44.33
C GLY A 21 23.09 13.06 44.61
N ASN A 22 22.99 12.69 45.89
CA ASN A 22 23.13 11.32 46.38
C ASN A 22 22.15 10.35 45.69
N GLY A 23 22.69 9.38 44.95
CA GLY A 23 22.00 8.11 44.68
C GLY A 23 22.11 7.58 43.26
N GLY A 24 23.20 6.86 42.97
CA GLY A 24 23.23 5.82 41.92
C GLY A 24 24.20 6.04 40.76
N GLY A 25 25.42 5.51 40.90
CA GLY A 25 26.38 5.23 39.81
C GLY A 25 26.97 6.46 39.09
N ALA A 26 28.27 6.47 38.81
CA ALA A 26 28.85 7.44 37.89
C ALA A 26 28.20 7.22 36.51
N LYS A 27 27.26 8.09 36.11
CA LYS A 27 26.71 8.06 34.77
C LYS A 27 27.86 8.37 33.80
N GLN A 28 28.17 7.42 32.93
CA GLN A 28 29.14 7.64 31.87
C GLN A 28 28.50 8.61 30.86
N CYS A 29 29.21 9.67 30.49
CA CYS A 29 28.79 10.60 29.45
C CYS A 29 29.79 10.59 28.30
N GLU A 30 29.33 11.03 27.14
CA GLU A 30 30.19 11.41 26.02
C GLU A 30 30.04 12.91 25.81
N ALA A 31 31.15 13.64 25.89
CA ALA A 31 31.20 15.04 25.52
C ALA A 31 31.21 15.11 23.99
N VAL A 32 30.09 15.56 23.43
CA VAL A 32 29.89 15.70 21.98
C VAL A 32 30.17 17.16 21.62
N THR A 33 31.25 17.39 20.87
CA THR A 33 31.59 18.70 20.33
C THR A 33 31.02 18.84 18.93
N VAL A 34 30.19 19.86 18.72
CA VAL A 34 29.53 20.17 17.46
C VAL A 34 30.01 21.52 16.96
N GLN A 35 30.42 21.55 15.69
CA GLN A 35 30.73 22.78 14.98
C GLN A 35 29.46 23.25 14.26
N LEU A 36 29.00 24.45 14.57
CA LEU A 36 27.93 25.11 13.82
C LEU A 36 28.52 25.81 12.60
N ASP A 37 27.76 25.87 11.51
CA ASP A 37 28.19 26.47 10.25
C ASP A 37 28.72 27.91 10.46
N ASN A 38 30.06 28.04 10.48
CA ASN A 38 30.84 29.27 10.71
C ASN A 38 30.76 29.91 12.11
N ARG A 39 30.42 29.15 13.17
CA ARG A 39 30.40 29.62 14.56
C ARG A 39 31.33 28.80 15.48
N GLN A 40 31.39 29.20 16.75
CA GLN A 40 32.17 28.49 17.77
C GLN A 40 31.66 27.06 17.98
N ASN A 41 32.57 26.20 18.42
CA ASN A 41 32.26 24.83 18.77
C ASN A 41 31.47 24.78 20.09
N ILE A 42 30.40 24.01 20.09
CA ILE A 42 29.57 23.76 21.27
C ILE A 42 29.89 22.37 21.76
N THR A 43 30.12 22.20 23.06
CA THR A 43 30.34 20.88 23.64
C THR A 43 29.25 20.59 24.65
N GLU A 44 28.49 19.53 24.42
CA GLU A 44 27.38 19.13 25.26
C GLU A 44 27.64 17.71 25.82
N PRO A 45 27.52 17.50 27.15
CA PRO A 45 27.63 16.17 27.73
C PRO A 45 26.37 15.35 27.46
N MET A 46 26.52 14.22 26.79
CA MET A 46 25.44 13.28 26.47
C MET A 46 25.52 12.05 27.36
N PRO A 47 24.47 11.71 28.13
CA PRO A 47 24.46 10.50 28.95
C PRO A 47 24.47 9.24 28.07
N ILE A 48 25.24 8.25 28.51
CA ILE A 48 25.29 6.95 27.86
C ILE A 48 24.12 6.09 28.37
N GLU A 49 22.98 6.17 27.69
CA GLU A 49 21.76 5.43 28.03
C GLU A 49 21.16 4.80 26.76
N PRO A 50 20.44 3.66 26.84
CA PRO A 50 19.82 3.02 25.67
C PRO A 50 18.85 3.92 24.89
N SER A 51 18.26 4.91 25.56
CA SER A 51 17.36 5.93 24.99
C SER A 51 18.09 7.14 24.40
N THR A 52 19.41 7.26 24.59
CA THR A 52 20.20 8.38 24.09
C THR A 52 20.96 7.96 22.83
N PRO A 53 20.86 8.70 21.72
CA PRO A 53 21.59 8.36 20.50
C PRO A 53 23.11 8.41 20.72
N ARG A 54 23.83 7.59 19.96
CA ARG A 54 25.31 7.63 19.91
C ARG A 54 25.76 8.46 18.74
N PHE A 55 26.75 9.31 18.98
CA PHE A 55 27.31 10.21 17.98
C PHE A 55 28.72 9.79 17.59
N THR A 56 29.04 10.00 16.33
CA THR A 56 30.36 9.77 15.75
C THR A 56 30.86 11.03 15.08
N VAL A 57 32.19 11.17 14.99
CA VAL A 57 32.80 12.31 14.30
C VAL A 57 32.38 12.30 12.83
N GLY A 58 31.89 13.43 12.34
CA GLY A 58 31.34 13.60 10.99
C GLY A 58 29.81 13.56 10.92
N ASP A 59 29.12 13.17 12.00
CA ASP A 59 27.66 13.17 12.02
C ASP A 59 27.08 14.57 11.86
N LYS A 60 26.12 14.69 10.94
CA LYS A 60 25.36 15.92 10.74
C LYS A 60 24.19 15.95 11.71
N VAL A 61 24.11 16.98 12.53
CA VAL A 61 23.16 17.09 13.65
C VAL A 61 22.39 18.40 13.58
N VAL A 62 21.25 18.43 14.26
CA VAL A 62 20.36 19.56 14.42
C VAL A 62 20.41 19.98 15.89
N LEU A 63 20.69 21.26 16.12
CA LEU A 63 20.62 21.86 17.45
C LEU A 63 19.38 22.74 17.55
N GLY A 64 18.66 22.65 18.65
CA GLY A 64 17.64 23.60 19.05
C GLY A 64 18.28 24.79 19.75
N TYR A 65 17.96 26.01 19.30
CA TYR A 65 18.35 27.25 19.94
C TYR A 65 17.21 27.77 20.83
N ASN A 66 17.51 27.98 22.11
CA ASN A 66 16.51 28.39 23.11
C ASN A 66 16.23 29.90 23.12
N GLY A 67 16.99 30.71 22.36
CA GLY A 67 16.83 32.17 22.30
C GLY A 67 17.73 32.98 23.25
N GLY A 68 18.69 32.34 23.93
CA GLY A 68 19.65 32.96 24.84
C GLY A 68 20.76 33.79 24.16
N ASP A 69 22.01 33.66 24.61
CA ASP A 69 23.16 34.26 23.94
C ASP A 69 23.69 33.30 22.85
N PRO A 70 23.77 33.72 21.58
CA PRO A 70 24.31 32.88 20.50
C PRO A 70 25.76 32.42 20.71
N ASN A 71 26.53 33.07 21.57
CA ASN A 71 27.91 32.71 21.90
C ASN A 71 28.02 31.83 23.15
N ASP A 72 26.93 31.64 23.89
CA ASP A 72 26.88 30.73 25.03
C ASP A 72 26.52 29.31 24.52
N PRO A 73 27.40 28.32 24.69
CA PRO A 73 27.10 26.91 24.41
C PRO A 73 25.81 26.42 25.10
N GLY A 74 25.47 26.96 26.27
CA GLY A 74 24.24 26.64 27.01
C GLY A 74 22.94 27.11 26.34
N SER A 75 23.02 27.93 25.30
CA SER A 75 21.86 28.37 24.52
C SER A 75 21.44 27.37 23.43
N TYR A 76 22.22 26.32 23.22
CA TYR A 76 21.98 25.29 22.20
C TYR A 76 21.85 23.93 22.85
N GLN A 77 20.95 23.12 22.30
CA GLN A 77 20.74 21.74 22.73
C GLN A 77 20.69 20.86 21.50
N LEU A 78 21.47 19.79 21.46
CA LEU A 78 21.42 18.83 20.38
C LEU A 78 20.08 18.08 20.40
N GLN A 79 19.35 18.13 19.30
CA GLN A 79 17.99 17.57 19.20
C GLN A 79 17.92 16.31 18.34
N ASP A 80 18.54 16.30 17.16
CA ASP A 80 18.39 15.18 16.22
C ASP A 80 19.54 15.12 15.18
N PHE A 81 19.53 14.10 14.32
CA PHE A 81 20.38 13.99 13.14
C PHE A 81 19.75 14.67 11.93
N GLN A 82 20.60 15.18 11.03
CA GLN A 82 20.15 15.67 9.72
C GLN A 82 19.89 14.50 8.77
N ARG A 83 18.61 14.22 8.49
CA ARG A 83 18.17 13.11 7.61
C ARG A 83 17.79 13.56 6.20
N GLY A 84 17.99 14.84 5.85
CA GLY A 84 17.51 15.42 4.59
C GLY A 84 18.03 14.70 3.33
N PHE A 85 19.35 14.48 3.22
CA PHE A 85 19.93 13.82 2.05
C PHE A 85 19.51 12.34 1.91
N PRO A 86 19.62 11.47 2.95
CA PRO A 86 19.16 10.09 2.86
C PRO A 86 17.68 9.96 2.48
N LEU A 87 16.81 10.80 3.08
CA LEU A 87 15.38 10.80 2.77
C LEU A 87 15.10 11.28 1.34
N ALA A 88 15.80 12.32 0.88
CA ALA A 88 15.68 12.79 -0.51
C ALA A 88 16.15 11.73 -1.51
N LEU A 89 17.26 11.03 -1.23
CA LEU A 89 17.74 9.93 -2.06
C LEU A 89 16.71 8.80 -2.13
N LEU A 90 16.13 8.39 -1.00
CA LEU A 90 15.08 7.37 -0.97
C LEU A 90 13.83 7.81 -1.76
N GLY A 91 13.44 9.08 -1.61
CA GLY A 91 12.33 9.67 -2.36
C GLY A 91 12.57 9.66 -3.87
N VAL A 92 13.78 9.99 -4.33
CA VAL A 92 14.16 9.93 -5.75
C VAL A 92 14.16 8.50 -6.26
N LEU A 93 14.70 7.54 -5.50
CA LEU A 93 14.70 6.12 -5.87
C LEU A 93 13.26 5.58 -5.98
N PHE A 94 12.39 5.94 -5.05
CA PHE A 94 10.97 5.60 -5.09
C PHE A 94 10.29 6.19 -6.35
N ALA A 95 10.48 7.49 -6.60
CA ALA A 95 9.91 8.14 -7.77
C ALA A 95 10.42 7.51 -9.08
N ALA A 96 11.72 7.21 -9.17
CA ALA A 96 12.31 6.54 -10.33
C ALA A 96 11.69 5.16 -10.56
N ALA A 97 11.53 4.34 -9.51
CA ALA A 97 10.88 3.03 -9.63
C ALA A 97 9.44 3.14 -10.14
N VAL A 98 8.66 4.08 -9.60
CA VAL A 98 7.27 4.33 -10.03
C VAL A 98 7.21 4.82 -11.49
N LEU A 99 8.11 5.69 -11.91
CA LEU A 99 8.16 6.20 -13.29
C LEU A 99 8.61 5.13 -14.29
N ILE A 100 9.59 4.29 -13.92
CA ILE A 100 10.08 3.21 -14.79
C ILE A 100 8.99 2.15 -14.98
N LEU A 101 8.33 1.72 -13.90
CA LEU A 101 7.32 0.66 -13.96
C LEU A 101 5.95 1.17 -14.45
N GLY A 102 5.53 2.35 -13.99
CA GLY A 102 4.22 2.92 -14.26
C GLY A 102 4.16 3.90 -15.44
N ARG A 103 5.29 4.36 -15.98
CA ARG A 103 5.38 5.34 -17.09
C ARG A 103 4.52 6.58 -16.81
N MET A 104 3.61 6.93 -17.72
CA MET A 104 2.69 8.06 -17.57
C MET A 104 1.68 7.86 -16.44
N GLN A 105 1.28 6.61 -16.18
CA GLN A 105 0.41 6.32 -15.03
C GLN A 105 1.18 6.51 -13.72
N GLY A 106 2.46 6.15 -13.70
CA GLY A 106 3.37 6.43 -12.59
C GLY A 106 3.50 7.92 -12.31
N LEU A 107 3.63 8.76 -13.35
CA LEU A 107 3.70 10.21 -13.18
C LEU A 107 2.42 10.79 -12.57
N LYS A 108 1.25 10.33 -13.04
CA LYS A 108 -0.05 10.72 -12.45
C LYS A 108 -0.17 10.28 -10.99
N ALA A 109 0.29 9.06 -10.67
CA ALA A 109 0.27 8.54 -9.30
C ALA A 109 1.17 9.36 -8.36
N LEU A 110 2.37 9.75 -8.81
CA LEU A 110 3.25 10.65 -8.04
C LEU A 110 2.64 12.04 -7.86
N GLY A 111 2.04 12.60 -8.92
CA GLY A 111 1.33 13.88 -8.85
C GLY A 111 0.16 13.83 -7.86
N ALA A 112 -0.62 12.76 -7.89
CA ALA A 112 -1.70 12.51 -6.94
C ALA A 112 -1.18 12.40 -5.49
N LEU A 113 -0.07 11.69 -5.27
CA LEU A 113 0.56 11.57 -3.94
C LEU A 113 0.98 12.94 -3.39
N VAL A 114 1.65 13.75 -4.21
CA VAL A 114 2.04 15.12 -3.82
C VAL A 114 0.81 15.96 -3.49
N LEU A 115 -0.24 15.85 -4.30
CA LEU A 115 -1.47 16.61 -4.11
C LEU A 115 -2.22 16.22 -2.83
N THR A 116 -2.22 14.93 -2.48
CA THR A 116 -2.72 14.43 -1.19
C THR A 116 -1.96 15.09 -0.04
N PHE A 117 -0.63 15.11 -0.08
CA PHE A 117 0.18 15.79 0.93
C PHE A 117 -0.11 17.29 1.00
N VAL A 118 -0.28 17.95 -0.15
CA VAL A 118 -0.63 19.37 -0.22
C VAL A 118 -1.97 19.65 0.47
N VAL A 119 -3.01 18.83 0.23
CA VAL A 119 -4.30 19.01 0.91
C VAL A 119 -4.16 18.75 2.42
N ILE A 120 -3.39 17.76 2.84
CA ILE A 120 -3.17 17.50 4.27
C ILE A 120 -2.45 18.69 4.94
N VAL A 121 -1.34 19.14 4.37
CA VAL A 121 -0.48 20.16 4.97
C VAL A 121 -1.06 21.57 4.88
N LEU A 122 -1.74 21.92 3.78
CA LEU A 122 -2.26 23.27 3.56
C LEU A 122 -3.73 23.45 3.95
N PHE A 123 -4.50 22.37 4.10
CA PHE A 123 -5.91 22.43 4.46
C PHE A 123 -6.24 21.67 5.75
N VAL A 124 -5.94 20.37 5.85
CA VAL A 124 -6.37 19.55 7.00
C VAL A 124 -5.68 19.99 8.29
N LEU A 125 -4.34 19.99 8.32
CA LEU A 125 -3.58 20.33 9.53
C LEU A 125 -3.83 21.78 9.99
N PRO A 126 -3.81 22.81 9.11
CA PRO A 126 -4.09 24.17 9.53
C PRO A 126 -5.52 24.36 10.04
N ALA A 127 -6.51 23.68 9.45
CA ALA A 127 -7.90 23.75 9.93
C ALA A 127 -8.06 23.13 11.33
N MET A 128 -7.43 21.99 11.58
CA MET A 128 -7.42 21.35 12.91
C MET A 128 -6.69 22.22 13.95
N ALA A 129 -5.52 22.77 13.57
CA ALA A 129 -4.75 23.68 14.43
C ALA A 129 -5.53 24.98 14.74
N ALA A 130 -6.41 25.43 13.84
CA ALA A 130 -7.33 26.54 14.07
C ALA A 130 -8.54 26.19 14.94
N GLY A 131 -8.57 25.00 15.55
CA GLY A 131 -9.63 24.55 16.47
C GLY A 131 -10.92 24.10 15.78
N LYS A 132 -10.89 23.79 14.47
CA LYS A 132 -12.05 23.18 13.79
C LYS A 132 -12.22 21.73 14.21
N ASP A 133 -13.46 21.26 14.19
CA ASP A 133 -13.82 19.86 14.48
C ASP A 133 -12.98 18.89 13.62
N PRO A 134 -12.08 18.09 14.23
CA PRO A 134 -11.15 17.28 13.46
C PRO A 134 -11.85 16.22 12.59
N LEU A 135 -12.94 15.62 13.08
CA LEU A 135 -13.70 14.62 12.32
C LEU A 135 -14.26 15.23 11.02
N SER A 136 -14.95 16.36 11.12
CA SER A 136 -15.52 17.05 9.97
C SER A 136 -14.44 17.49 8.98
N VAL A 137 -13.32 18.03 9.48
CA VAL A 137 -12.17 18.39 8.64
C VAL A 137 -11.60 17.16 7.95
N GLY A 138 -11.48 16.03 8.64
CA GLY A 138 -11.01 14.77 8.09
C GLY A 138 -11.91 14.24 6.99
N VAL A 139 -13.24 14.25 7.18
CA VAL A 139 -14.23 13.84 6.16
C VAL A 139 -14.17 14.73 4.93
N VAL A 140 -14.15 16.05 5.11
CA VAL A 140 -14.05 17.00 3.99
C VAL A 140 -12.71 16.85 3.28
N GLY A 141 -11.60 16.78 4.02
CA GLY A 141 -10.26 16.60 3.47
C GLY A 141 -10.15 15.31 2.67
N ALA A 142 -10.64 14.19 3.21
CA ALA A 142 -10.68 12.91 2.52
C ALA A 142 -11.53 12.97 1.24
N ALA A 143 -12.72 13.59 1.28
CA ALA A 143 -13.56 13.76 0.10
C ALA A 143 -12.88 14.61 -0.99
N VAL A 144 -12.22 15.70 -0.60
CA VAL A 144 -11.45 16.57 -1.51
C VAL A 144 -10.28 15.80 -2.13
N ILE A 145 -9.49 15.10 -1.30
CA ILE A 145 -8.37 14.26 -1.75
C ILE A 145 -8.89 13.24 -2.78
N MET A 146 -9.92 12.47 -2.43
CA MET A 146 -10.49 11.46 -3.32
C MET A 146 -10.95 12.05 -4.65
N PHE A 147 -11.73 13.14 -4.60
CA PHE A 147 -12.25 13.77 -5.81
C PHE A 147 -11.11 14.21 -6.74
N ILE A 148 -10.14 14.93 -6.21
CA ILE A 148 -9.03 15.46 -6.99
C ILE A 148 -8.15 14.32 -7.54
N VAL A 149 -7.77 13.37 -6.68
CA VAL A 149 -6.87 12.26 -7.04
C VAL A 149 -7.50 11.37 -8.11
N LEU A 150 -8.74 10.90 -7.91
CA LEU A 150 -9.41 9.99 -8.84
C LEU A 150 -9.55 10.58 -10.25
N TYR A 151 -9.99 11.83 -10.35
CA TYR A 151 -10.16 12.47 -11.65
C TYR A 151 -8.82 12.82 -12.31
N LEU A 152 -7.78 13.13 -11.52
CA LEU A 152 -6.44 13.36 -12.06
C LEU A 152 -5.83 12.06 -12.62
N THR A 153 -5.99 10.94 -11.92
CA THR A 153 -5.35 9.66 -12.27
C THR A 153 -6.11 8.91 -13.36
N HIS A 154 -7.45 8.90 -13.30
CA HIS A 154 -8.32 8.10 -14.18
C HIS A 154 -9.10 8.92 -15.22
N GLY A 155 -9.11 10.25 -15.11
CA GLY A 155 -9.84 11.14 -16.01
C GLY A 155 -11.34 11.19 -15.73
N LEU A 156 -12.03 12.12 -16.40
CA LEU A 156 -13.48 12.30 -16.28
C LEU A 156 -14.21 11.17 -17.03
N SER A 157 -14.89 10.29 -16.31
CA SER A 157 -15.73 9.24 -16.91
C SER A 157 -16.83 8.78 -15.95
N ALA A 158 -17.86 8.10 -16.48
CA ALA A 158 -18.88 7.45 -15.66
C ALA A 158 -18.26 6.38 -14.74
N ARG A 159 -17.22 5.69 -15.22
CA ARG A 159 -16.43 4.73 -14.43
C ARG A 159 -15.78 5.40 -13.22
N THR A 160 -15.02 6.49 -13.45
CA THR A 160 -14.35 7.24 -12.39
C THR A 160 -15.35 7.82 -11.39
N SER A 161 -16.45 8.39 -11.88
CA SER A 161 -17.53 8.94 -11.04
C SER A 161 -18.14 7.86 -10.16
N THR A 162 -18.30 6.65 -10.69
CA THR A 162 -18.81 5.51 -9.94
C THR A 162 -17.85 5.06 -8.85
N ALA A 163 -16.54 5.09 -9.12
CA ALA A 163 -15.52 4.82 -8.12
C ALA A 163 -15.59 5.85 -6.99
N VAL A 164 -15.63 7.15 -7.33
CA VAL A 164 -15.77 8.25 -6.35
C VAL A 164 -16.97 8.03 -5.43
N VAL A 165 -18.16 7.75 -5.98
CA VAL A 165 -19.37 7.53 -5.16
C VAL A 165 -19.22 6.27 -4.29
N GLY A 166 -18.67 5.19 -4.85
CA GLY A 166 -18.37 3.97 -4.08
C GLY A 166 -17.44 4.24 -2.90
N THR A 167 -16.38 5.03 -3.11
CA THR A 167 -15.44 5.43 -2.06
C THR A 167 -16.12 6.30 -1.02
N LEU A 168 -16.90 7.31 -1.42
CA LEU A 168 -17.58 8.21 -0.49
C LEU A 168 -18.60 7.47 0.40
N VAL A 169 -19.36 6.52 -0.16
CA VAL A 169 -20.28 5.69 0.62
C VAL A 169 -19.52 4.81 1.61
N SER A 170 -18.41 4.21 1.16
CA SER A 170 -17.57 3.35 2.01
C SER A 170 -16.89 4.15 3.13
N LEU A 171 -16.43 5.36 2.81
CA LEU A 171 -15.82 6.29 3.77
C LEU A 171 -16.86 6.78 4.78
N GLY A 172 -18.09 7.05 4.34
CA GLY A 172 -19.21 7.36 5.22
C GLY A 172 -19.51 6.21 6.20
N LEU A 173 -19.50 4.97 5.72
CA LEU A 173 -19.63 3.79 6.57
C LEU A 173 -18.48 3.69 7.59
N ILE A 174 -17.23 3.94 7.17
CA ILE A 174 -16.06 3.98 8.07
C ILE A 174 -16.22 5.05 9.14
N GLY A 175 -16.64 6.26 8.76
CA GLY A 175 -16.89 7.36 9.69
C GLY A 175 -17.97 7.02 10.72
N VAL A 176 -19.09 6.44 10.27
CA VAL A 176 -20.19 6.01 11.14
C VAL A 176 -19.75 4.90 12.09
N LEU A 177 -19.07 3.86 11.58
CA LEU A 177 -18.57 2.76 12.40
C LEU A 177 -17.51 3.24 13.40
N GLY A 178 -16.57 4.07 12.96
CA GLY A 178 -15.55 4.65 13.83
C GLY A 178 -16.18 5.48 14.95
N TRP A 179 -17.13 6.36 14.61
CA TRP A 179 -17.86 7.13 15.61
C TRP A 179 -18.62 6.22 16.57
N LEU A 180 -19.35 5.22 16.07
CA LEU A 180 -20.11 4.27 16.88
C LEU A 180 -19.21 3.51 17.86
N PHE A 181 -18.16 2.87 17.36
CA PHE A 181 -17.26 2.05 18.18
C PHE A 181 -16.41 2.90 19.12
N SER A 182 -16.10 4.15 18.77
CA SER A 182 -15.49 5.06 19.75
C SER A 182 -16.44 5.46 20.88
N VAL A 183 -17.77 5.52 20.66
CA VAL A 183 -18.73 5.75 21.77
C VAL A 183 -18.80 4.48 22.62
N VAL A 184 -19.06 3.35 21.97
CA VAL A 184 -19.36 2.08 22.64
C VAL A 184 -18.17 1.57 23.43
N ALA A 185 -16.96 1.73 22.90
CA ALA A 185 -15.73 1.34 23.60
C ALA A 185 -15.18 2.43 24.54
N ASN A 186 -15.88 3.57 24.68
CA ASN A 186 -15.44 4.73 25.46
C ASN A 186 -14.02 5.22 25.09
N LEU A 187 -13.69 5.20 23.79
CA LEU A 187 -12.41 5.70 23.32
C LEU A 187 -12.39 7.22 23.45
N THR A 188 -11.41 7.70 24.20
CA THR A 188 -11.17 9.14 24.44
C THR A 188 -10.35 9.77 23.32
N GLY A 189 -9.55 8.98 22.59
CA GLY A 189 -8.59 9.49 21.62
C GLY A 189 -7.29 10.01 22.26
N LEU A 190 -7.12 9.91 23.58
CA LEU A 190 -5.96 10.43 24.30
C LEU A 190 -4.83 9.40 24.38
N ASP A 191 -3.99 9.35 23.35
CA ASP A 191 -2.67 8.74 23.43
C ASP A 191 -1.61 9.74 23.91
N GLU A 192 -0.37 9.28 24.09
CA GLU A 192 0.74 10.11 24.59
C GLU A 192 1.04 11.29 23.67
N ASP A 193 1.03 11.05 22.36
CA ASP A 193 1.28 12.09 21.35
C ASP A 193 0.17 13.14 21.31
N THR A 194 -1.08 12.72 21.41
CA THR A 194 -2.24 13.63 21.44
C THR A 194 -2.29 14.42 22.74
N ALA A 195 -1.96 13.80 23.88
CA ALA A 195 -1.84 14.51 25.15
C ALA A 195 -0.73 15.57 25.11
N ASN A 196 0.42 15.24 24.53
CA ASN A 196 1.52 16.19 24.30
C ASN A 196 1.10 17.32 23.35
N LEU A 197 0.38 17.00 22.27
CA LEU A 197 -0.15 17.99 21.33
C LEU A 197 -1.08 19.00 22.02
N ILE A 198 -2.02 18.53 22.83
CA ILE A 198 -2.94 19.40 23.59
C ILE A 198 -2.16 20.31 24.55
N SER A 199 -1.13 19.77 25.22
CA SER A 199 -0.25 20.54 26.09
C SER A 199 0.49 21.66 25.35
N VAL A 200 1.01 21.37 24.14
CA VAL A 200 1.77 22.33 23.33
C VAL A 200 0.89 23.42 22.73
N LEU A 201 -0.32 23.08 22.27
CA LEU A 201 -1.23 24.05 21.66
C LEU A 201 -1.83 25.03 22.67
N GLY A 202 -1.91 24.65 23.95
CA GLY A 202 -2.48 25.48 25.00
C GLY A 202 -4.00 25.68 24.92
N HIS A 203 -4.68 24.98 24.01
CA HIS A 203 -6.14 24.92 23.92
C HIS A 203 -6.61 23.49 23.68
N GLY A 204 -7.86 23.20 24.03
CA GLY A 204 -8.45 21.88 23.79
C GLY A 204 -8.58 21.59 22.29
N ILE A 205 -8.10 20.42 21.87
CA ILE A 205 -8.50 19.76 20.62
C ILE A 205 -9.33 18.53 21.00
N ASP A 206 -10.36 18.23 20.21
CA ASP A 206 -11.11 16.98 20.36
C ASP A 206 -10.23 15.79 19.95
N ALA A 207 -9.60 15.16 20.95
CA ALA A 207 -8.72 14.00 20.77
C ALA A 207 -9.44 12.83 20.11
N ARG A 208 -10.71 12.60 20.47
CA ARG A 208 -11.53 11.57 19.86
C ARG A 208 -11.84 11.90 18.41
N GLY A 209 -12.19 13.15 18.12
CA GLY A 209 -12.34 13.64 16.75
C GLY A 209 -11.07 13.44 15.93
N LEU A 210 -9.90 13.69 16.51
CA LEU A 210 -8.60 13.50 15.85
C LEU A 210 -8.34 12.03 15.50
N LEU A 211 -8.62 11.12 16.44
CA LEU A 211 -8.59 9.67 16.18
C LEU A 211 -9.51 9.30 15.01
N LEU A 212 -10.76 9.78 15.02
CA LEU A 212 -11.73 9.47 13.96
C LEU A 212 -11.31 10.06 12.61
N ALA A 213 -10.75 11.27 12.60
CA ALA A 213 -10.19 11.88 11.40
C ALA A 213 -9.03 11.05 10.84
N GLY A 214 -8.15 10.56 11.71
CA GLY A 214 -7.07 9.65 11.32
C GLY A 214 -7.57 8.34 10.72
N ILE A 215 -8.64 7.74 11.27
CA ILE A 215 -9.27 6.54 10.70
C ILE A 215 -9.82 6.83 9.30
N VAL A 216 -10.53 7.95 9.13
CA VAL A 216 -11.13 8.36 7.84
C VAL A 216 -10.03 8.62 6.81
N ILE A 217 -9.06 9.50 7.10
CA ILE A 217 -7.97 9.86 6.18
C ILE A 217 -7.10 8.63 5.86
N GLY A 218 -6.75 7.81 6.86
CA GLY A 218 -5.94 6.61 6.67
C GLY A 218 -6.61 5.56 5.78
N SER A 219 -7.94 5.56 5.72
CA SER A 219 -8.71 4.60 4.89
C SER A 219 -8.81 5.02 3.41
N VAL A 220 -8.61 6.31 3.09
CA VAL A 220 -8.73 6.87 1.73
C VAL A 220 -7.90 6.09 0.72
N GLY A 221 -6.60 5.91 0.98
CA GLY A 221 -5.68 5.33 0.00
C GLY A 221 -6.01 3.88 -0.36
N VAL A 222 -6.46 3.09 0.62
CA VAL A 222 -6.81 1.67 0.40
C VAL A 222 -8.17 1.55 -0.27
N LEU A 223 -9.11 2.45 0.03
CA LEU A 223 -10.42 2.48 -0.64
C LEU A 223 -10.31 2.90 -2.11
N ASP A 224 -9.42 3.84 -2.44
CA ASP A 224 -9.21 4.29 -3.81
C ASP A 224 -8.85 3.11 -4.73
N ASP A 225 -7.83 2.33 -4.35
CA ASP A 225 -7.38 1.17 -5.10
C ASP A 225 -8.50 0.14 -5.33
N VAL A 226 -9.26 -0.19 -4.28
CA VAL A 226 -10.33 -1.18 -4.38
C VAL A 226 -11.48 -0.69 -5.23
N THR A 227 -11.95 0.54 -5.02
CA THR A 227 -13.11 1.06 -5.78
C THR A 227 -12.81 1.26 -7.26
N VAL A 228 -11.61 1.76 -7.59
CA VAL A 228 -11.14 1.86 -8.99
C VAL A 228 -11.01 0.48 -9.62
N THR A 229 -10.42 -0.47 -8.92
CA THR A 229 -10.23 -1.83 -9.46
C THR A 229 -11.58 -2.51 -9.67
N GLN A 230 -12.52 -2.38 -8.74
CA GLN A 230 -13.86 -2.96 -8.88
C GLN A 230 -14.66 -2.33 -10.03
N THR A 231 -14.68 -1.00 -10.12
CA THR A 231 -15.35 -0.34 -11.26
C THR A 231 -14.71 -0.76 -12.57
N SER A 232 -13.38 -0.77 -12.67
CA SER A 232 -12.68 -1.19 -13.88
C SER A 232 -13.02 -2.63 -14.28
N ALA A 233 -13.02 -3.57 -13.32
CA ALA A 233 -13.38 -4.96 -13.56
C ALA A 233 -14.81 -5.11 -14.10
N VAL A 234 -15.79 -4.41 -13.54
CA VAL A 234 -17.18 -4.46 -14.00
C VAL A 234 -17.31 -3.88 -15.42
N TRP A 235 -16.61 -2.78 -15.73
CA TRP A 235 -16.61 -2.20 -17.07
C TRP A 235 -15.92 -3.09 -18.11
N GLU A 236 -14.86 -3.83 -17.74
CA GLU A 236 -14.24 -4.82 -18.61
C GLU A 236 -15.17 -6.02 -18.84
N LEU A 237 -15.87 -6.51 -17.80
CA LEU A 237 -16.87 -7.57 -17.96
C LEU A 237 -18.03 -7.16 -18.88
N ARG A 238 -18.50 -5.91 -18.76
CA ARG A 238 -19.54 -5.35 -19.63
C ARG A 238 -19.08 -5.25 -21.08
N ARG A 239 -17.84 -4.81 -21.32
CA ARG A 239 -17.26 -4.73 -22.67
C ARG A 239 -17.04 -6.10 -23.28
N ALA A 240 -16.61 -7.08 -22.48
CA ALA A 240 -16.40 -8.45 -22.95
C ALA A 240 -17.71 -9.15 -23.34
N ASN A 241 -18.83 -8.85 -22.67
CA ASN A 241 -20.14 -9.38 -23.03
C ASN A 241 -21.27 -8.36 -22.79
N PRO A 242 -21.66 -7.59 -23.84
CA PRO A 242 -22.74 -6.60 -23.78
C PRO A 242 -24.15 -7.18 -23.57
N LYS A 243 -24.30 -8.51 -23.48
CA LYS A 243 -25.59 -9.16 -23.18
C LYS A 243 -25.79 -9.43 -21.69
N LEU A 244 -24.73 -9.33 -20.88
CA LEU A 244 -24.84 -9.53 -19.43
C LEU A 244 -25.72 -8.46 -18.79
N GLY A 245 -26.68 -8.89 -17.99
CA GLY A 245 -27.49 -7.99 -17.16
C GLY A 245 -26.75 -7.53 -15.91
N TRP A 246 -27.28 -6.50 -15.23
CA TRP A 246 -26.67 -5.95 -14.01
C TRP A 246 -26.47 -7.01 -12.90
N ARG A 247 -27.33 -8.02 -12.81
CA ARG A 247 -27.21 -9.10 -11.82
C ARG A 247 -26.01 -10.00 -12.09
N ASP A 248 -25.79 -10.35 -13.36
CA ASP A 248 -24.68 -11.19 -13.77
C ASP A 248 -23.35 -10.44 -13.64
N LEU A 249 -23.34 -9.15 -14.02
CA LEU A 249 -22.20 -8.25 -13.79
C LEU A 249 -21.88 -8.13 -12.29
N TYR A 250 -22.90 -7.95 -11.45
CA TYR A 250 -22.72 -7.89 -10.01
C TYR A 250 -22.15 -9.20 -9.45
N ALA A 251 -22.72 -10.35 -9.82
CA ALA A 251 -22.27 -11.65 -9.32
C ALA A 251 -20.83 -11.98 -9.78
N ALA A 252 -20.49 -11.65 -11.04
CA ALA A 252 -19.15 -11.85 -11.59
C ALA A 252 -18.13 -10.88 -10.96
N GLY A 253 -18.45 -9.59 -10.87
CA GLY A 253 -17.61 -8.59 -10.22
C GLY A 253 -17.38 -8.89 -8.74
N LEU A 254 -18.42 -9.33 -8.02
CA LEU A 254 -18.30 -9.68 -6.60
C LEU A 254 -17.41 -10.90 -6.36
N ARG A 255 -17.41 -11.87 -7.29
CA ARG A 255 -16.45 -12.99 -7.26
C ARG A 255 -15.01 -12.50 -7.39
N ILE A 256 -14.73 -11.65 -8.37
CA ILE A 256 -13.40 -11.05 -8.56
C ILE A 256 -12.98 -10.28 -7.30
N GLY A 257 -13.86 -9.40 -6.82
CA GLY A 257 -13.58 -8.61 -5.62
C GLY A 257 -13.26 -9.48 -4.41
N ARG A 258 -14.05 -10.53 -4.14
CA ARG A 258 -13.84 -11.42 -2.99
C ARG A 258 -12.45 -12.06 -2.98
N ASP A 259 -11.94 -12.47 -4.14
CA ASP A 259 -10.63 -13.10 -4.26
C ASP A 259 -9.50 -12.11 -3.90
N HIS A 260 -9.63 -10.83 -4.27
CA HIS A 260 -8.66 -9.79 -3.95
C HIS A 260 -8.79 -9.24 -2.52
N MET A 261 -10.00 -9.25 -1.94
CA MET A 261 -10.26 -8.69 -0.61
C MET A 261 -9.49 -9.41 0.49
N SER A 262 -9.40 -10.74 0.44
CA SER A 262 -8.71 -11.53 1.48
C SER A 262 -7.25 -11.10 1.62
N SER A 263 -6.55 -10.92 0.50
CA SER A 263 -5.18 -10.44 0.51
C SER A 263 -5.07 -8.99 0.98
N SER A 264 -6.00 -8.12 0.58
CA SER A 264 -5.95 -6.69 0.91
C SER A 264 -6.19 -6.43 2.40
N VAL A 265 -7.13 -7.17 3.02
CA VAL A 265 -7.39 -7.11 4.46
C VAL A 265 -6.16 -7.54 5.26
N ASN A 266 -5.52 -8.66 4.88
CA ASN A 266 -4.32 -9.12 5.56
C ASN A 266 -3.19 -8.08 5.48
N THR A 267 -2.99 -7.47 4.30
CA THR A 267 -1.99 -6.41 4.13
C THR A 267 -2.26 -5.21 5.05
N LEU A 268 -3.52 -4.78 5.14
CA LEU A 268 -3.90 -3.65 6.01
C LEU A 268 -3.63 -3.97 7.49
N VAL A 269 -4.07 -5.14 7.94
CA VAL A 269 -3.85 -5.60 9.32
C VAL A 269 -2.36 -5.69 9.64
N MET A 270 -1.56 -6.26 8.74
CA MET A 270 -0.11 -6.39 8.94
C MET A 270 0.61 -5.04 8.91
N ALA A 271 0.15 -4.08 8.11
CA ALA A 271 0.71 -2.73 8.07
C ALA A 271 0.49 -2.00 9.40
N TYR A 272 -0.74 -2.04 9.95
CA TYR A 272 -1.03 -1.43 11.26
C TYR A 272 -0.36 -2.18 12.41
N ALA A 273 -0.38 -3.51 12.41
CA ALA A 273 0.32 -4.32 13.41
C ALA A 273 1.84 -4.06 13.40
N GLY A 274 2.42 -3.92 12.20
CA GLY A 274 3.82 -3.56 11.99
C GLY A 274 4.17 -2.19 12.56
N ALA A 275 3.33 -1.17 12.31
CA ALA A 275 3.50 0.16 12.87
C ALA A 275 3.34 0.18 14.41
N GLY A 276 2.46 -0.66 14.94
CA GLY A 276 2.22 -0.81 16.38
C GLY A 276 3.20 -1.72 17.13
N LEU A 277 4.24 -2.27 16.48
CA LEU A 277 5.16 -3.23 17.12
C LEU A 277 5.81 -2.72 18.42
N PRO A 278 6.32 -1.46 18.51
CA PRO A 278 6.90 -0.97 19.75
C PRO A 278 5.88 -0.93 20.90
N LEU A 279 4.64 -0.52 20.60
CA LEU A 279 3.54 -0.52 21.56
C LEU A 279 3.25 -1.96 22.04
N LEU A 280 3.09 -2.90 21.11
CA LEU A 280 2.85 -4.31 21.43
C LEU A 280 3.98 -4.91 22.28
N LEU A 281 5.24 -4.58 21.96
CA LEU A 281 6.40 -5.04 22.72
C LEU A 281 6.45 -4.44 24.13
N ALA A 282 6.20 -3.14 24.28
CA ALA A 282 6.20 -2.46 25.57
C ALA A 282 5.18 -3.10 26.53
N TYR A 283 4.00 -3.43 26.01
CA TYR A 283 2.98 -4.12 26.81
C TYR A 283 3.31 -5.60 27.06
N ALA A 284 3.87 -6.32 26.07
CA ALA A 284 4.33 -7.69 26.28
C ALA A 284 5.41 -7.77 27.37
N ALA A 285 6.29 -6.76 27.43
CA ALA A 285 7.33 -6.65 28.46
C ALA A 285 6.77 -6.25 29.85
N SER A 286 5.60 -5.61 29.91
CA SER A 286 4.99 -5.15 31.17
C SER A 286 4.46 -6.28 32.08
N GLY A 287 4.40 -7.52 31.58
CA GLY A 287 3.89 -8.68 32.32
C GLY A 287 2.37 -8.66 32.57
N ARG A 288 1.63 -7.72 31.97
CA ARG A 288 0.17 -7.64 32.05
C ARG A 288 -0.50 -8.75 31.24
N GLY A 289 -1.70 -9.15 31.64
CA GLY A 289 -2.48 -10.13 30.91
C GLY A 289 -2.88 -9.63 29.52
N LEU A 290 -3.10 -10.56 28.57
CA LEU A 290 -3.51 -10.22 27.21
C LEU A 290 -4.81 -9.38 27.18
N THR A 291 -5.74 -9.65 28.10
CA THR A 291 -6.99 -8.88 28.20
C THR A 291 -6.74 -7.42 28.57
N ASP A 292 -5.86 -7.16 29.54
CA ASP A 292 -5.51 -5.80 29.96
C ASP A 292 -4.78 -5.04 28.84
N LEU A 293 -3.99 -5.76 28.05
CA LEU A 293 -3.35 -5.24 26.84
C LEU A 293 -4.38 -4.84 25.79
N LEU A 294 -5.27 -5.75 25.39
CA LEU A 294 -6.24 -5.50 24.32
C LEU A 294 -7.29 -4.43 24.67
N THR A 295 -7.50 -4.18 25.96
CA THR A 295 -8.45 -3.18 26.46
C THR A 295 -7.79 -1.85 26.86
N ALA A 296 -6.47 -1.75 26.76
CA ALA A 296 -5.77 -0.48 26.97
C ALA A 296 -6.12 0.52 25.86
N GLU A 297 -6.38 1.78 26.22
CA GLU A 297 -6.82 2.84 25.30
C GLU A 297 -6.02 2.88 23.99
N THR A 298 -4.69 3.00 24.06
CA THR A 298 -3.81 3.10 22.88
C THR A 298 -3.89 1.88 21.97
N VAL A 299 -4.05 0.69 22.52
CA VAL A 299 -4.15 -0.55 21.75
C VAL A 299 -5.56 -0.77 21.22
N ALA A 300 -6.58 -0.46 22.02
CA ALA A 300 -7.98 -0.51 21.61
C ALA A 300 -8.25 0.46 20.44
N GLN A 301 -7.63 1.64 20.44
CA GLN A 301 -7.68 2.59 19.33
C GLN A 301 -7.12 2.01 18.03
N GLU A 302 -5.95 1.36 18.07
CA GLU A 302 -5.37 0.70 16.89
C GLU A 302 -6.20 -0.48 16.40
N ILE A 303 -6.78 -1.26 17.32
CA ILE A 303 -7.70 -2.36 16.97
C ILE A 303 -8.95 -1.80 16.28
N VAL A 304 -9.58 -0.76 16.84
CA VAL A 304 -10.76 -0.13 16.24
C VAL A 304 -10.42 0.48 14.88
N ARG A 305 -9.29 1.20 14.76
CA ARG A 305 -8.81 1.74 13.47
C ARG A 305 -8.66 0.65 12.42
N THR A 306 -7.99 -0.45 12.78
CA THR A 306 -7.73 -1.58 11.88
C THR A 306 -9.02 -2.31 11.47
N LEU A 307 -9.89 -2.61 12.43
CA LEU A 307 -11.13 -3.36 12.18
C LEU A 307 -12.15 -2.52 11.42
N VAL A 308 -12.35 -1.26 11.81
CA VAL A 308 -13.28 -0.34 11.12
C VAL A 308 -12.80 -0.10 9.69
N GLY A 309 -11.51 0.16 9.48
CA GLY A 309 -10.93 0.31 8.15
C GLY A 309 -11.11 -0.96 7.30
N SER A 310 -10.87 -2.13 7.88
CA SER A 310 -11.05 -3.42 7.19
C SER A 310 -12.51 -3.72 6.86
N ILE A 311 -13.46 -3.40 7.75
CA ILE A 311 -14.90 -3.55 7.47
C ILE A 311 -15.32 -2.61 6.34
N GLY A 312 -14.85 -1.35 6.36
CA GLY A 312 -15.09 -0.40 5.29
C GLY A 312 -14.53 -0.88 3.95
N LEU A 313 -13.31 -1.41 3.95
CA LEU A 313 -12.70 -2.04 2.78
C LEU A 313 -13.53 -3.21 2.26
N VAL A 314 -13.97 -4.10 3.15
CA VAL A 314 -14.79 -5.26 2.78
C VAL A 314 -16.16 -4.83 2.25
N ALA A 315 -16.77 -3.80 2.83
CA ALA A 315 -18.04 -3.26 2.36
C ALA A 315 -17.90 -2.52 1.02
N SER A 316 -16.74 -1.92 0.75
CA SER A 316 -16.52 -1.13 -0.47
C SER A 316 -16.67 -1.95 -1.75
N VAL A 317 -16.35 -3.24 -1.72
CA VAL A 317 -16.47 -4.12 -2.89
C VAL A 317 -17.93 -4.34 -3.30
N PRO A 318 -18.83 -4.91 -2.46
CA PRO A 318 -20.22 -5.09 -2.86
C PRO A 318 -20.91 -3.75 -3.17
N ILE A 319 -20.60 -2.68 -2.43
CA ILE A 319 -21.16 -1.34 -2.68
C ILE A 319 -20.75 -0.88 -4.09
N THR A 320 -19.44 -0.81 -4.36
CA THR A 320 -18.94 -0.28 -5.63
C THR A 320 -19.34 -1.15 -6.81
N THR A 321 -19.28 -2.47 -6.67
CA THR A 321 -19.70 -3.43 -7.71
C THR A 321 -21.19 -3.28 -8.04
N PHE A 322 -22.04 -3.03 -7.05
CA PHE A 322 -23.46 -2.77 -7.29
C PHE A 322 -23.68 -1.47 -8.07
N LEU A 323 -23.03 -0.37 -7.67
CA LEU A 323 -23.12 0.89 -8.40
C LEU A 323 -22.59 0.74 -9.83
N ALA A 324 -21.43 0.11 -9.99
CA ALA A 324 -20.81 -0.15 -11.29
C ALA A 324 -21.70 -0.98 -12.21
N ALA A 325 -22.29 -2.05 -11.70
CA ALA A 325 -23.15 -2.93 -12.51
C ALA A 325 -24.42 -2.21 -13.01
N LYS A 326 -24.98 -1.29 -12.21
CA LYS A 326 -26.12 -0.47 -12.62
C LYS A 326 -25.75 0.61 -13.62
N ILE A 327 -24.64 1.31 -13.40
CA ILE A 327 -24.22 2.43 -14.24
C ILE A 327 -23.67 1.94 -15.57
N ALA A 328 -22.83 0.90 -15.58
CA ALA A 328 -22.27 0.32 -16.81
C ALA A 328 -23.33 -0.26 -17.76
N MET A 329 -24.53 -0.60 -17.26
CA MET A 329 -25.68 -1.04 -18.07
C MET A 329 -26.35 0.10 -18.84
N GLN A 330 -26.16 1.35 -18.41
CA GLN A 330 -26.75 2.52 -19.05
C GLN A 330 -25.89 3.03 -20.21
N GLU A 331 -24.65 2.55 -20.31
CA GLU A 331 -23.72 2.92 -21.37
C GLU A 331 -23.99 2.06 -22.61
N THR A 332 -24.24 2.71 -23.74
CA THR A 332 -24.34 2.05 -25.05
C THR A 332 -22.97 1.50 -25.37
N VAL A 333 -22.84 0.18 -25.37
CA VAL A 333 -21.62 -0.46 -25.88
C VAL A 333 -21.73 -0.39 -27.38
N ASP A 334 -20.89 0.41 -28.03
CA ASP A 334 -20.73 0.36 -29.48
C ASP A 334 -20.36 -1.09 -29.83
N GLU A 335 -21.25 -1.78 -30.55
CA GLU A 335 -20.92 -3.08 -31.11
C GLU A 335 -19.67 -2.85 -31.98
N PRO A 336 -18.57 -3.60 -31.77
CA PRO A 336 -17.49 -3.55 -32.73
C PRO A 336 -18.11 -3.95 -34.06
N ALA A 337 -18.00 -3.05 -35.06
CA ALA A 337 -18.45 -3.33 -36.40
C ALA A 337 -17.86 -4.69 -36.80
N VAL A 338 -18.72 -5.70 -36.84
CA VAL A 338 -18.37 -6.98 -37.45
C VAL A 338 -18.07 -6.59 -38.89
N ALA A 339 -16.79 -6.57 -39.25
CA ALA A 339 -16.41 -6.49 -40.64
C ALA A 339 -17.16 -7.63 -41.33
N GLU A 340 -18.17 -7.30 -42.14
CA GLU A 340 -18.82 -8.28 -43.00
C GLU A 340 -17.70 -9.02 -43.74
N PRO A 341 -17.76 -10.36 -43.84
CA PRO A 341 -16.79 -11.08 -44.63
C PRO A 341 -16.84 -10.51 -46.04
N GLU A 342 -15.73 -9.87 -46.43
CA GLU A 342 -15.54 -9.29 -47.74
C GLU A 342 -15.75 -10.42 -48.77
N VAL A 343 -16.90 -10.41 -49.44
CA VAL A 343 -17.21 -11.34 -50.51
C VAL A 343 -16.22 -10.99 -51.63
N PRO A 344 -15.33 -11.91 -52.07
CA PRO A 344 -14.36 -11.57 -53.09
C PRO A 344 -15.10 -11.16 -54.37
N GLU A 345 -14.83 -9.93 -54.82
CA GLU A 345 -15.35 -9.35 -56.05
C GLU A 345 -14.93 -10.25 -57.23
N PRO A 346 -15.83 -10.61 -58.16
CA PRO A 346 -15.45 -11.43 -59.30
C PRO A 346 -14.50 -10.63 -60.21
N GLU A 347 -13.37 -11.24 -60.56
CA GLU A 347 -12.35 -10.63 -61.43
C GLU A 347 -12.97 -10.08 -62.73
N PRO A 348 -12.60 -8.86 -63.16
CA PRO A 348 -13.12 -8.30 -64.40
C PRO A 348 -12.60 -9.08 -65.61
N SER A 349 -13.54 -9.52 -66.44
CA SER A 349 -13.31 -10.18 -67.73
C SER A 349 -12.41 -9.31 -68.62
N LYS A 350 -11.26 -9.88 -69.03
CA LYS A 350 -10.31 -9.24 -69.94
C LYS A 350 -11.00 -8.97 -71.28
N ALA A 351 -11.37 -7.72 -71.52
CA ALA A 351 -11.75 -7.23 -72.84
C ALA A 351 -10.53 -7.36 -73.78
N LYS A 352 -10.77 -7.92 -74.97
CA LYS A 352 -9.80 -8.00 -76.06
C LYS A 352 -9.48 -6.58 -76.55
N THR A 353 -8.23 -6.17 -76.40
CA THR A 353 -7.67 -5.02 -77.13
C THR A 353 -7.25 -5.51 -78.52
N GLU A 354 -7.85 -4.96 -79.57
CA GLU A 354 -7.36 -5.09 -80.94
C GLU A 354 -6.04 -4.33 -81.11
N GLU A 355 -5.02 -5.01 -81.61
CA GLU A 355 -3.71 -4.44 -81.96
C GLU A 355 -3.73 -3.84 -83.38
N PRO A 356 -3.04 -2.72 -83.66
CA PRO A 356 -3.03 -2.10 -84.98
C PRO A 356 -2.08 -2.80 -85.96
N GLU A 357 -2.52 -2.88 -87.21
CA GLU A 357 -1.86 -3.49 -88.36
C GLU A 357 -0.56 -2.75 -88.77
N GLN A 358 0.56 -3.46 -88.90
CA GLN A 358 1.76 -3.05 -89.65
C GLN A 358 2.47 -4.25 -90.33
N PRO A 359 3.21 -4.04 -91.43
CA PRO A 359 3.08 -4.85 -92.63
C PRO A 359 4.03 -6.05 -92.76
N VAL A 360 3.59 -6.97 -93.62
CA VAL A 360 4.12 -8.28 -94.00
C VAL A 360 5.64 -8.36 -94.22
N ARG A 361 6.27 -9.36 -93.57
CA ARG A 361 7.54 -9.97 -94.04
C ARG A 361 7.43 -11.50 -93.98
N ARG A 362 7.25 -12.12 -95.15
CA ARG A 362 7.14 -13.58 -95.35
C ARG A 362 8.41 -14.33 -94.91
N LYS A 363 8.24 -15.44 -94.18
CA LYS A 363 9.14 -16.60 -94.24
C LYS A 363 8.34 -17.90 -94.18
N ARG A 364 8.79 -18.87 -94.99
CA ARG A 364 8.13 -20.10 -95.44
C ARG A 364 7.75 -21.06 -94.31
N VAL A 365 6.57 -21.68 -94.41
CA VAL A 365 6.20 -22.91 -93.69
C VAL A 365 6.49 -24.11 -94.59
N ASN A 366 7.04 -25.17 -94.02
CA ASN A 366 7.42 -26.41 -94.70
C ASN A 366 6.21 -27.35 -94.79
N PRO A 367 5.95 -28.06 -95.90
CA PRO A 367 4.65 -28.72 -96.14
C PRO A 367 4.43 -30.10 -95.50
N ASP A 368 5.32 -30.61 -94.64
CA ASP A 368 5.30 -32.03 -94.23
C ASP A 368 4.84 -32.32 -92.79
N ASP A 369 4.52 -31.30 -91.99
CA ASP A 369 4.06 -31.51 -90.61
C ASP A 369 2.54 -31.37 -90.49
N MET A 370 1.80 -32.33 -91.05
CA MET A 370 0.42 -32.62 -90.66
C MET A 370 0.25 -34.12 -90.44
N PRO A 371 -0.17 -34.53 -89.23
CA PRO A 371 -0.95 -35.74 -89.08
C PRO A 371 -2.39 -35.44 -88.64
N THR A 372 -3.26 -36.09 -89.40
CA THR A 372 -4.70 -36.29 -89.35
C THR A 372 -5.22 -37.10 -88.15
N GLU A 373 -6.45 -36.76 -87.74
CA GLU A 373 -7.53 -37.59 -87.16
C GLU A 373 -7.29 -38.50 -85.93
N ARG A 374 -8.17 -38.38 -84.92
CA ARG A 374 -9.34 -39.28 -84.72
C ARG A 374 -10.03 -39.03 -83.38
N PHE A 375 -11.36 -39.02 -83.43
CA PHE A 375 -12.25 -39.27 -82.31
C PHE A 375 -12.30 -40.77 -82.01
N GLU A 376 -12.18 -41.16 -80.75
CA GLU A 376 -12.71 -42.43 -80.25
C GLU A 376 -13.03 -42.30 -78.75
N GLY A 377 -14.28 -42.58 -78.39
CA GLY A 377 -14.71 -42.68 -77.01
C GLY A 377 -14.44 -44.07 -76.43
N VAL A 378 -14.66 -44.23 -75.12
CA VAL A 378 -15.25 -45.39 -74.42
C VAL A 378 -15.01 -45.22 -72.89
N ARG A 379 -16.10 -45.40 -72.11
CA ARG A 379 -16.14 -45.46 -70.63
C ARG A 379 -15.65 -46.85 -70.13
N PRO A 380 -15.87 -47.23 -68.86
CA PRO A 380 -15.28 -46.80 -67.59
C PRO A 380 -14.50 -47.97 -66.92
N ARG A 381 -13.70 -47.73 -65.87
CA ARG A 381 -13.41 -48.81 -64.91
C ARG A 381 -13.00 -48.31 -63.52
N VAL A 382 -13.73 -48.82 -62.53
CA VAL A 382 -13.44 -48.75 -61.10
C VAL A 382 -12.36 -49.78 -60.76
N GLN A 383 -11.35 -49.39 -59.98
CA GLN A 383 -10.56 -50.28 -59.12
C GLN A 383 -9.74 -49.47 -58.10
N ASN A 384 -9.99 -49.70 -56.80
CA ASN A 384 -9.08 -49.40 -55.69
C ASN A 384 -8.25 -50.67 -55.37
N PRO A 385 -7.24 -50.63 -54.48
CA PRO A 385 -6.02 -49.83 -54.40
C PRO A 385 -4.75 -50.75 -54.46
N PRO A 386 -3.50 -50.25 -54.37
CA PRO A 386 -2.79 -50.29 -53.07
C PRO A 386 -1.70 -49.22 -52.85
N GLY A 387 -1.35 -49.00 -51.58
CA GLY A 387 0.05 -48.81 -51.13
C GLY A 387 0.68 -47.40 -51.13
N ALA A 388 0.78 -46.83 -49.92
CA ALA A 388 1.90 -46.07 -49.33
C ALA A 388 2.59 -44.92 -50.09
N GLU A 389 2.54 -43.70 -49.53
CA GLU A 389 3.70 -43.11 -48.83
C GLU A 389 3.33 -41.88 -47.97
N GLN A 390 3.78 -41.97 -46.71
CA GLN A 390 4.17 -40.95 -45.70
C GLN A 390 3.70 -39.49 -45.83
N HIS A 391 2.91 -39.03 -44.85
CA HIS A 391 2.98 -37.66 -44.31
C HIS A 391 2.89 -37.66 -42.78
N GLN A 392 3.87 -36.97 -42.18
CA GLN A 392 4.08 -36.73 -40.74
C GLN A 392 3.02 -35.77 -40.18
N PRO A 393 2.38 -36.04 -39.03
CA PRO A 393 1.58 -35.04 -38.34
C PRO A 393 2.41 -34.25 -37.31
N THR A 394 2.29 -32.94 -37.43
CA THR A 394 2.73 -31.87 -36.53
C THR A 394 2.32 -32.13 -35.07
N GLN A 395 3.27 -31.96 -34.15
CA GLN A 395 3.10 -32.16 -32.71
C GLN A 395 2.07 -31.18 -32.12
N ALA A 396 1.07 -31.74 -31.45
CA ALA A 396 0.15 -31.01 -30.57
C ALA A 396 0.86 -30.62 -29.26
N LEU A 397 0.83 -29.34 -28.92
CA LEU A 397 1.27 -28.80 -27.63
C LEU A 397 0.45 -29.42 -26.48
N ARG A 398 1.12 -30.24 -25.66
CA ARG A 398 0.59 -30.80 -24.40
C ARG A 398 0.42 -29.67 -23.36
N ARG A 399 -0.73 -29.67 -22.68
CA ARG A 399 -0.97 -28.92 -21.44
C ARG A 399 0.03 -29.33 -20.34
N PRO A 400 0.51 -28.41 -19.48
CA PRO A 400 1.32 -28.76 -18.32
C PRO A 400 0.49 -29.51 -17.27
N GLN A 401 1.03 -30.61 -16.73
CA GLN A 401 0.50 -31.28 -15.54
C GLN A 401 0.88 -30.50 -14.27
N PRO A 402 0.05 -30.50 -13.21
CA PRO A 402 0.44 -29.94 -11.92
C PRO A 402 1.55 -30.79 -11.27
N PRO A 403 2.44 -30.18 -10.45
CA PRO A 403 3.55 -30.90 -9.85
C PRO A 403 3.07 -31.95 -8.85
N ARG A 404 3.67 -33.15 -8.94
CA ARG A 404 3.54 -34.23 -7.95
C ARG A 404 4.05 -33.77 -6.60
N GLN A 405 3.24 -33.93 -5.55
CA GLN A 405 3.67 -33.81 -4.17
C GLN A 405 4.77 -34.85 -3.88
N GLN A 406 5.92 -34.39 -3.40
CA GLN A 406 6.96 -35.24 -2.83
C GLN A 406 6.49 -35.77 -1.46
N PRO A 407 6.79 -37.03 -1.10
CA PRO A 407 6.56 -37.50 0.27
C PRO A 407 7.52 -36.79 1.23
N PRO A 408 7.16 -36.58 2.51
CA PRO A 408 8.01 -35.89 3.47
C PRO A 408 9.31 -36.66 3.71
N GLU A 409 10.43 -35.95 3.60
CA GLU A 409 11.74 -36.40 4.07
C GLU A 409 11.68 -36.73 5.58
N GLN A 410 12.17 -37.90 5.94
CA GLN A 410 12.39 -38.31 7.32
C GLN A 410 13.49 -37.44 7.94
N GLN A 411 13.14 -36.60 8.90
CA GLN A 411 14.11 -35.89 9.74
C GLN A 411 14.95 -36.89 10.55
N PRO A 412 16.28 -36.68 10.69
CA PRO A 412 17.09 -37.48 11.60
C PRO A 412 16.69 -37.19 13.06
N HIS A 413 16.62 -38.26 13.85
CA HIS A 413 16.34 -38.28 15.28
C HIS A 413 16.75 -37.04 16.07
N ARG A 414 15.77 -36.29 16.60
CA ARG A 414 15.97 -35.46 17.79
C ARG A 414 16.10 -36.37 19.01
N GLN A 415 17.19 -36.21 19.75
CA GLN A 415 17.37 -36.75 21.10
C GLN A 415 16.24 -36.29 22.03
N PRO A 416 15.78 -37.12 22.99
CA PRO A 416 14.79 -36.71 23.96
C PRO A 416 15.38 -35.67 24.93
N PRO A 417 14.59 -34.70 25.42
CA PRO A 417 15.08 -33.73 26.40
C PRO A 417 15.38 -34.43 27.73
N GLU A 418 16.54 -34.12 28.30
CA GLU A 418 16.92 -34.52 29.65
C GLU A 418 15.87 -34.04 30.66
N GLN A 419 15.36 -35.00 31.45
CA GLN A 419 14.52 -34.70 32.61
C GLN A 419 15.38 -34.03 33.67
N HIS A 420 15.27 -32.71 33.81
CA HIS A 420 15.65 -32.04 35.05
C HIS A 420 14.65 -32.46 36.14
N THR A 421 15.07 -33.43 36.94
CA THR A 421 14.44 -33.80 38.21
C THR A 421 14.32 -32.56 39.11
N GLN A 422 13.12 -31.98 39.19
CA GLN A 422 12.80 -31.00 40.22
C GLN A 422 12.79 -31.72 41.58
N VAL A 423 13.80 -31.42 42.38
CA VAL A 423 13.86 -31.75 43.80
C VAL A 423 12.77 -30.94 44.51
N ALA A 424 11.83 -31.63 45.15
CA ALA A 424 10.79 -31.02 45.99
C ALA A 424 11.42 -30.25 47.17
N PRO A 425 10.93 -29.04 47.53
CA PRO A 425 11.41 -28.37 48.73
C PRO A 425 10.79 -29.03 49.98
N ARG A 426 11.69 -29.37 50.91
CA ARG A 426 11.36 -29.79 52.28
C ARG A 426 10.46 -28.76 52.96
N ARG A 427 9.40 -29.24 53.63
CA ARG A 427 8.71 -28.54 54.72
C ARG A 427 9.74 -28.12 55.78
N GLY A 428 9.87 -26.82 56.02
CA GLY A 428 10.70 -26.27 57.09
C GLY A 428 10.37 -24.81 57.38
N GLN A 429 9.66 -24.60 58.49
CA GLN A 429 9.56 -23.38 59.33
C GLN A 429 9.01 -22.09 58.70
N LEU A 430 7.77 -21.75 59.10
CA LEU A 430 7.21 -20.40 59.01
C LEU A 430 8.00 -19.42 59.92
N PRO A 431 8.17 -18.16 59.51
CA PRO A 431 8.61 -17.09 60.41
C PRO A 431 7.49 -16.70 61.40
N PRO A 432 7.81 -16.25 62.63
CA PRO A 432 6.82 -15.84 63.62
C PRO A 432 6.08 -14.55 63.19
N PRO A 433 4.83 -14.35 63.64
CA PRO A 433 4.05 -13.16 63.30
C PRO A 433 4.60 -11.89 63.96
N PRO A 434 4.41 -10.71 63.35
CA PRO A 434 4.85 -9.44 63.92
C PRO A 434 4.00 -9.05 65.15
N ASP A 435 4.70 -8.51 66.13
CA ASP A 435 4.20 -8.14 67.47
C ASP A 435 3.18 -6.99 67.39
N ARG A 436 1.93 -7.25 67.84
CA ARG A 436 0.86 -6.25 67.94
C ARG A 436 1.05 -5.38 69.18
N ARG A 437 2.08 -4.53 69.22
CA ARG A 437 2.16 -3.42 70.20
C ARG A 437 2.96 -2.23 69.65
N GLN A 438 2.41 -1.51 68.69
CA GLN A 438 2.74 -0.09 68.50
C GLN A 438 1.48 0.70 68.16
N PRO A 439 1.13 1.76 68.92
CA PRO A 439 0.04 2.67 68.55
C PRO A 439 0.50 3.62 67.43
N PRO A 440 -0.43 4.14 66.61
CA PRO A 440 -0.09 5.03 65.51
C PRO A 440 0.36 6.41 66.04
N PRO A 441 1.33 7.08 65.41
CA PRO A 441 1.59 8.49 65.70
C PRO A 441 0.46 9.33 65.09
N GLY A 442 -0.12 10.20 65.91
CA GLY A 442 -1.05 11.23 65.50
C GLY A 442 -0.36 12.55 65.16
N GLN A 443 -1.13 13.36 64.42
CA GLN A 443 -0.91 14.72 63.90
C GLN A 443 -0.17 14.83 62.58
#